data_AF-A0A0F8YDR0-F1
#
_entry.id   AF-A0A0F8YDR0-F1
#
_cell.length_a   1.000
_cell.length_b   1.000
_cell.length_c   1.000
_cell.angle_alpha   90.00
_cell.angle_beta   90.00
_cell.angle_gamma   90.00
#
_symmetry.space_group_name_H-M   'P 1'
#
loop_
_entity.id
_entity.type
_entity.pdbx_description
1 polymer ?
#
loop_
_entity_poly.entity_id
_entity_poly.type
_entity_poly.pdbx_seq_one_letter_code
_entity_poly.pdbx_strand_id
1 'polypeptide(L)' 'RYIYEDCIEELYDLNNDPEELHNLAVDKNYQSMLEQYRNETIDLFKANGAGFLDLLPEPKIISR' A
#
# COMPACT_ATOMS: atom_id res chain seq x y z
N ARG A 1 5.07 5.86 -10.96
CA ARG A 1 3.69 5.36 -10.77
C ARG A 1 3.24 5.59 -9.33
N TYR A 2 3.93 5.03 -8.34
CA TYR A 2 3.53 5.06 -6.92
C TYR A 2 3.70 6.38 -6.14
N ILE A 3 4.34 7.40 -6.75
CA ILE A 3 4.54 8.73 -6.14
C ILE A 3 3.48 9.75 -6.57
N TYR A 4 2.51 9.34 -7.39
CA TYR A 4 1.42 10.23 -7.83
C TYR A 4 0.21 10.04 -6.91
N GLU A 5 -0.43 11.14 -6.53
CA GLU A 5 -1.61 11.16 -5.64
C GLU A 5 -2.80 10.36 -6.18
N ASP A 6 -2.92 10.20 -7.50
CA ASP A 6 -4.00 9.43 -8.13
C ASP A 6 -3.72 7.92 -8.15
N CYS A 7 -2.51 7.48 -7.82
CA CYS A 7 -2.17 6.05 -7.75
C CYS A 7 -2.90 5.39 -6.57
N ILE A 8 -3.63 4.31 -6.86
CA ILE A 8 -4.22 3.45 -5.85
C ILE A 8 -3.14 2.46 -5.38
N GLU A 9 -3.10 2.18 -4.08
CA GLU A 9 -2.22 1.15 -3.53
C GLU A 9 -2.63 -0.25 -3.99
N GLU A 10 -1.71 -1.21 -3.90
CA GLU A 10 -1.91 -2.58 -4.39
C GLU A 10 -1.66 -3.56 -3.23
N LEU A 11 -2.61 -4.45 -2.97
CA LEU A 11 -2.51 -5.53 -1.98
C LEU A 11 -3.05 -6.82 -2.60
N TYR A 12 -2.24 -7.88 -2.63
CA TYR A 12 -2.60 -9.16 -3.25
C TYR A 12 -2.44 -10.33 -2.28
N ASP A 13 -3.35 -11.29 -2.35
CA ASP A 13 -3.24 -12.57 -1.64
C ASP A 13 -2.62 -13.61 -2.57
N LEU A 14 -1.31 -13.79 -2.49
CA LEU A 14 -0.58 -14.71 -3.37
C LEU A 14 -0.93 -16.19 -3.18
N ASN A 15 -1.60 -16.57 -2.08
CA ASN A 15 -2.02 -17.97 -1.88
C ASN A 15 -3.29 -18.29 -2.66
N ASN A 16 -4.22 -17.34 -2.71
CA ASN A 16 -5.52 -17.51 -3.36
C ASN A 16 -5.63 -16.82 -4.73
N ASP A 17 -4.75 -15.86 -5.02
CA ASP A 17 -4.66 -15.06 -6.24
C ASP A 17 -3.19 -14.89 -6.68
N PRO A 18 -2.51 -15.98 -7.07
CA PRO A 18 -1.08 -15.95 -7.45
C PRO A 18 -0.80 -15.12 -8.71
N GLU A 19 -1.83 -14.85 -9.51
CA GLU A 19 -1.74 -14.04 -10.73
C GLU A 19 -2.03 -12.54 -10.49
N GLU A 20 -2.24 -12.14 -9.23
CA GLU A 20 -2.44 -10.73 -8.80
C GLU A 20 -3.60 -10.02 -9.52
N LEU A 21 -4.67 -10.75 -9.84
CA LEU A 21 -5.79 -10.23 -10.62
C LEU A 21 -6.75 -9.38 -9.77
N HIS A 22 -6.70 -9.52 -8.45
CA HIS A 22 -7.64 -8.92 -7.51
C HIS A 22 -6.92 -8.01 -6.50
N ASN A 23 -6.92 -6.71 -6.77
CA ASN A 23 -6.38 -5.73 -5.83
C ASN A 23 -7.29 -5.60 -4.59
N LEU A 24 -6.83 -6.09 -3.44
CA LEU A 24 -7.53 -6.04 -2.15
C LEU A 24 -7.39 -4.69 -1.45
N ALA A 25 -6.52 -3.79 -1.91
CA ALA A 25 -6.34 -2.47 -1.28
C ALA A 25 -7.61 -1.60 -1.35
N VAL A 26 -8.50 -1.88 -2.30
CA VAL A 26 -9.81 -1.22 -2.41
C VAL A 26 -10.92 -1.87 -1.58
N ASP A 27 -10.66 -3.02 -0.95
CA ASP A 27 -11.61 -3.68 -0.06
C ASP A 27 -11.45 -3.19 1.37
N LYS A 28 -12.53 -2.66 1.94
CA LYS A 28 -12.62 -2.20 3.33
C LYS A 28 -12.22 -3.27 4.35
N ASN A 29 -12.40 -4.55 4.03
CA ASN A 29 -12.09 -5.67 4.93
C ASN A 29 -10.58 -5.83 5.15
N TYR A 30 -9.76 -5.30 4.23
CA TYR A 30 -8.30 -5.42 4.26
C TYR A 30 -7.60 -4.10 4.65
N GLN A 31 -8.35 -3.05 5.01
CA GLN A 31 -7.79 -1.73 5.31
C GLN A 31 -6.80 -1.75 6.48
N SER A 32 -7.08 -2.49 7.55
CA SER A 32 -6.16 -2.62 8.68
C SER A 32 -4.85 -3.32 8.29
N MET A 33 -4.93 -4.30 7.39
CA MET A 33 -3.74 -5.00 6.87
C MET A 33 -2.92 -4.08 5.95
N LEU A 34 -3.60 -3.32 5.09
CA LEU A 34 -2.97 -2.34 4.22
C LEU A 34 -2.22 -1.27 5.03
N GLU A 35 -2.86 -0.71 6.07
CA GLU A 35 -2.24 0.26 6.98
C GLU A 35 -1.01 -0.31 7.69
N GLN A 36 -1.11 -1.55 8.19
CA GLN A 36 0.01 -2.24 8.82
C GLN A 36 1.20 -2.38 7.86
N TYR A 37 0.98 -2.96 6.68
CA TYR A 37 2.05 -3.19 5.70
C TYR A 37 2.64 -1.89 5.17
N ARG A 38 1.83 -0.84 5.04
CA ARG A 38 2.31 0.49 4.68
C ARG A 38 3.27 1.05 5.72
N ASN A 39 2.92 0.97 7.00
CA ASN A 39 3.78 1.42 8.08
C ASN A 39 5.10 0.61 8.13
N GLU A 40 5.02 -0.71 8.03
CA GLU A 40 6.20 -1.59 7.95
C GLU A 40 7.11 -1.23 6.75
N THR A 41 6.52 -0.95 5.59
CA THR A 41 7.24 -0.53 4.38
C THR A 41 7.95 0.81 4.58
N ILE A 42 7.27 1.80 5.16
CA ILE A 42 7.86 3.11 5.48
C ILE A 42 9.03 2.95 6.45
N ASP A 43 8.88 2.13 7.49
CA ASP A 43 9.94 1.89 8.47
C ASP A 43 11.16 1.19 7.84
N LEU A 44 10.92 0.23 6.94
CA LEU A 44 12.00 -0.40 6.16
C LEU A 44 12.72 0.61 5.25
N PHE A 45 11.98 1.46 4.55
CA PHE A 45 12.58 2.51 3.72
C PHE A 45 13.40 3.52 4.55
N LYS A 46 12.90 3.93 5.72
CA LYS A 46 13.66 4.78 6.67
C LYS A 46 14.94 4.10 7.12
N ALA A 47 14.85 2.84 7.53
CA ALA A 47 16.01 2.07 8.00
C ALA A 47 17.08 1.90 6.91
N ASN A 48 16.69 1.89 5.64
CA ASN A 48 17.58 1.78 4.49
C ASN A 48 18.01 3.14 3.90
N GLY A 49 17.63 4.27 4.53
CA GLY A 49 18.03 5.61 4.08
C GLY A 49 17.40 6.06 2.77
N ALA A 50 16.17 5.62 2.47
CA ALA A 50 15.45 6.01 1.28
C ALA A 50 15.17 7.53 1.25
N GLY A 51 15.66 8.23 0.22
CA GLY A 51 15.52 9.69 0.07
C GLY A 51 14.22 10.17 -0.59
N PHE A 52 13.20 9.32 -0.71
CA PHE A 52 11.95 9.62 -1.43
C PHE A 52 10.70 9.51 -0.55
N LEU A 53 10.86 9.29 0.76
CA LEU A 53 9.74 9.09 1.68
C LEU A 53 8.77 10.28 1.70
N ASP A 54 9.29 11.49 1.60
CA ASP A 54 8.49 12.73 1.55
C ASP A 54 7.70 12.90 0.25
N LEU A 55 7.97 12.04 -0.75
CA LEU A 55 7.27 12.02 -2.04
C LEU A 55 6.18 10.93 -2.09
N LEU A 56 6.04 10.12 -1.04
CA LEU A 56 4.98 9.12 -0.98
C LEU A 56 3.64 9.82 -0.68
N PRO A 57 2.60 9.59 -1.49
CA PRO A 57 1.28 10.18 -1.24
C PRO A 57 0.69 9.59 0.04
N GLU A 58 -0.17 10.34 0.73
CA GLU A 58 -0.92 9.81 1.88
C GLU A 58 -1.78 8.60 1.48
N PRO A 59 -1.92 7.58 2.35
CA PRO A 59 -2.78 6.45 2.07
C PRO A 59 -4.22 6.88 1.86
N LYS A 60 -4.85 6.37 0.80
CA LYS A 60 -6.26 6.66 0.53
C LYS A 60 -7.15 5.86 1.46
N ILE A 61 -7.79 6.55 2.40
CA ILE A 61 -8.83 5.96 3.23
C ILE A 61 -10.11 5.87 2.40
N ILE A 62 -10.58 4.65 2.12
CA ILE A 62 -11.87 4.46 1.48
C ILE A 62 -12.97 4.63 2.55
N SER A 63 -13.49 5.85 2.67
CA SER A 63 -14.72 6.11 3.44
C SER A 63 -15.94 5.68 2.63
N ARG A 64 -16.91 5.05 3.30
CA ARG A 64 -18.19 4.57 2.74
C ARG A 64 -18.92 5.58 1.87
#